data_AF-A0A0P7AEG7-F1
#
_entry.id   AF-A0A0P7AEG7-F1
#
_cell.length_a   1.000
_cell.length_b   1.000
_cell.length_c   1.000
_cell.angle_alpha   90.00
_cell.angle_beta   90.00
_cell.angle_gamma   90.00
#
_symmetry.space_group_name_H-M   'P 1'
#
loop_
_entity.id
_entity.type
_entity.pdbx_description
1 polymer ?
#
loop_
_entity_poly.entity_id
_entity_poly.type
_entity_poly.pdbx_seq_one_letter_code
_entity_poly.pdbx_strand_id
1 'polypeptide(L)' 'MPGTSRYITTKNKKNTPDRLEIKKFNPILKRMTVHKEIK' A
#
# COMPACT_ATOMS: atom_id res chain seq x y z
N MET A 1 3.78 -15.08 6.55
CA MET A 1 4.31 -14.19 7.60
C MET A 1 3.20 -13.27 8.09
N PRO A 2 2.73 -13.42 9.34
CA PRO A 2 1.79 -12.50 9.96
C PRO A 2 2.58 -11.26 10.41
N GLY A 3 2.81 -10.32 9.50
CA GLY A 3 3.69 -9.18 9.81
C GLY A 3 3.76 -8.08 8.75
N THR A 4 2.91 -8.10 7.73
CA THR A 4 2.85 -7.01 6.74
C THR A 4 1.44 -6.49 6.70
N SER A 5 1.25 -5.23 7.11
CA SER A 5 -0.01 -4.52 6.90
C SER A 5 -0.26 -4.39 5.41
N ARG A 6 -1.13 -5.24 4.87
CA ARG A 6 -1.54 -5.21 3.46
C ARG A 6 -2.92 -4.59 3.38
N TYR A 7 -3.04 -3.53 2.59
CA TYR A 7 -4.32 -2.93 2.26
C TYR A 7 -4.71 -3.34 0.86
N ILE A 8 -5.95 -3.78 0.69
CA ILE A 8 -6.52 -4.07 -0.62
C ILE A 8 -7.20 -2.78 -1.07
N THR A 9 -6.68 -2.14 -2.11
CA THR A 9 -7.29 -0.96 -2.74
C THR A 9 -7.53 -1.25 -4.21
N THR A 10 -8.70 -0.88 -4.73
CA THR A 10 -8.99 -0.96 -6.16
C THR A 10 -8.42 0.27 -6.86
N LYS A 11 -7.74 0.04 -7.99
CA LYS A 11 -7.16 1.11 -8.82
C LYS A 11 -7.64 0.97 -10.26
N ASN A 12 -7.95 2.10 -10.88
CA ASN A 12 -8.25 2.13 -12.31
C ASN A 12 -6.96 2.10 -13.13
N LYS A 13 -6.59 0.90 -13.59
CA LYS A 13 -5.38 0.66 -14.40
C LYS A 13 -5.38 1.41 -15.74
N LYS A 14 -6.54 1.83 -16.26
CA LYS A 14 -6.65 2.56 -17.53
C LYS A 14 -6.15 4.00 -17.44
N ASN A 15 -6.44 4.67 -16.33
CA ASN A 15 -6.10 6.10 -16.15
C ASN A 15 -4.79 6.30 -15.39
N THR A 16 -4.31 5.29 -14.66
CA THR A 16 -3.07 5.35 -13.88
C THR A 16 -2.28 4.05 -14.07
N PRO A 17 -1.34 4.01 -15.03
CA PRO A 17 -0.51 2.82 -15.25
C PRO A 17 0.60 2.68 -14.21
N ASP A 18 1.05 3.78 -13.60
CA ASP A 18 2.21 3.80 -12.68
C ASP A 18 1.93 3.20 -11.31
N ARG A 19 2.92 2.54 -10.70
CA ARG A 19 2.75 1.90 -9.38
C ARG A 19 2.28 2.91 -8.33
N LEU A 20 1.24 2.55 -7.58
CA LEU A 20 0.70 3.42 -6.55
C LEU A 20 1.56 3.37 -5.28
N GLU A 21 1.94 4.54 -4.78
CA GLU A 21 2.60 4.69 -3.49
C GLU A 21 1.70 5.51 -2.56
N ILE A 22 1.17 4.88 -1.50
CA ILE A 22 0.31 5.55 -0.52
C ILE A 22 1.01 5.56 0.85
N LYS A 23 1.07 6.73 1.48
CA LYS A 23 1.40 6.82 2.91
C LYS A 23 0.22 6.30 3.73
N LYS A 24 0.40 5.17 4.42
CA LYS A 24 -0.59 4.62 5.36
C LYS A 24 0.08 4.31 6.69
N PHE A 25 -0.73 4.40 7.76
CA PHE A 25 -0.30 4.00 9.08
C PHE A 25 0.03 2.51 9.11
N ASN A 26 1.20 2.17 9.63
CA ASN A 26 1.60 0.79 9.86
C ASN A 26 1.37 0.46 11.34
N PRO A 27 0.35 -0.35 11.69
CA PRO A 27 0.06 -0.72 13.07
C PRO A 27 1.18 -1.49 13.77
N ILE A 28 2.07 -2.15 13.02
CA ILE A 28 3.19 -2.92 13.58
C ILE A 28 4.30 -1.97 14.04
N LEU A 29 4.64 -0.98 13.20
CA LEU A 29 5.68 0.00 13.50
C LEU A 29 5.15 1.24 14.24
N LYS A 30 3.82 1.34 14.43
CA LYS A 30 3.11 2.49 15.01
C LYS A 30 3.47 3.84 14.40
N ARG A 31 3.79 3.86 13.10
CA ARG A 31 4.18 5.07 12.34
C ARG A 31 3.62 5.03 10.93
N MET A 32 3.53 6.19 10.28
CA MET A 32 3.21 6.24 8.85
C MET A 32 4.37 5.72 8.02
N THR A 33 4.08 4.80 7.11
CA THR A 33 5.05 4.26 6.14
C THR A 33 4.50 4.38 4.74
N VAL A 34 5.38 4.38 3.74
CA VAL A 34 4.98 4.31 2.33
C VAL A 34 4.69 2.86 1.98
N HIS A 35 3.48 2.58 1.52
CA HIS A 35 3.05 1.26 1.04
C HIS A 35 3.04 1.29 -0.49
N LYS A 36 3.80 0.37 -1.09
CA LYS A 36 3.86 0.19 -2.53
C LYS A 36 2.94 -0.96 -2.94
N GLU A 37 2.31 -0.83 -4.11
CA GLU A 37 1.54 -1.91 -4.71
C GLU A 37 2.42 -3.17 -4.89
N ILE A 38 2.04 -4.26 -4.23
CA ILE A 38 2.65 -5.59 -4.42
C ILE A 38 1.81 -6.32 -5.47
N LYS A 39 2.48 -6.87 -6.48
CA LYS A 39 1.93 -7.48 -7.68
C LYS A 39 0.87 -8.56 -7.40
#